data_AF-A0A954I3B2-F1
#
_entry.id   AF-A0A954I3B2-F1
#
_cell.length_a   1.000
_cell.length_b   1.000
_cell.length_c   1.000
_cell.angle_alpha   90.00
_cell.angle_beta   90.00
_cell.angle_gamma   90.00
#
_symmetry.space_group_name_H-M   'P 1'
#
loop_
_entity.id
_entity.type
_entity.pdbx_description
1 polymer ?
#
loop_
_entity_poly.entity_id
_entity_poly.type
_entity_poly.pdbx_seq_one_letter_code
_entity_poly.pdbx_strand_id
1 'polypeptide(L)'
;MSDKFNAGNRVSEQFQDPLENYDPPEFKDPLERALHDCQVAEIQTHPYVSISPDATIETALQQLAQSHVACLLVEEDGKLLGVFSDRDFLNKAALEYDDIKARPVREVMTSDPIYVFDTDSAAAALAVMAVSGYRHVPVVNLEHKLTGIVSPLRVLGFLKEHSSEA
;
A
#
# COMPACT_ATOMS: atom_id res chain seq x y z
N MET A 1 -49.19 43.11 -31.93
CA MET A 1 -48.44 42.64 -33.11
C MET A 1 -47.16 43.47 -33.15
N SER A 2 -45.98 42.99 -32.79
CA SER A 2 -45.49 41.63 -32.60
C SER A 2 -44.23 41.77 -31.73
N ASP A 3 -44.23 41.17 -30.53
CA ASP A 3 -43.02 41.12 -29.69
C ASP A 3 -42.00 40.20 -30.36
N LYS A 4 -40.98 40.81 -30.96
CA LYS A 4 -39.82 40.09 -31.47
C LYS A 4 -39.00 39.61 -30.28
N PHE A 5 -39.20 38.36 -29.90
CA PHE A 5 -38.26 37.62 -29.06
C PHE A 5 -36.87 37.74 -29.68
N ASN A 6 -36.03 38.53 -29.02
CA ASN A 6 -34.62 38.65 -29.33
C ASN A 6 -33.98 37.30 -28.96
N ALA A 7 -33.69 36.47 -29.96
CA ALA A 7 -32.88 35.28 -29.80
C ALA A 7 -31.44 35.71 -29.50
N GLY A 8 -31.23 36.10 -28.24
CA GLY A 8 -29.92 36.39 -27.69
C GLY A 8 -29.08 35.13 -27.71
N ASN A 9 -28.26 35.02 -28.75
CA ASN A 9 -26.95 34.40 -28.82
C ASN A 9 -26.53 33.66 -27.53
N ARG A 10 -26.95 32.40 -27.36
CA ARG A 10 -26.24 31.48 -26.47
C ARG A 10 -24.96 31.12 -27.21
N VAL A 11 -23.91 31.90 -26.98
CA VAL A 11 -22.55 31.48 -27.30
C VAL A 11 -22.35 30.19 -26.51
N SER A 12 -22.40 29.05 -27.19
CA SER A 12 -21.92 27.79 -26.64
C SER A 12 -20.44 28.02 -26.38
N GLU A 13 -20.06 28.30 -25.14
CA GLU A 13 -18.66 28.21 -24.73
C GLU A 13 -18.19 26.82 -25.13
N GLN A 14 -17.37 26.75 -26.19
CA GLN A 14 -16.74 25.51 -26.61
C GLN A 14 -15.91 25.05 -25.43
N PHE A 15 -16.22 23.88 -24.88
CA PHE A 15 -15.39 23.24 -23.89
C PHE A 15 -14.01 23.03 -24.52
N GLN A 16 -13.04 23.83 -24.07
CA GLN A 16 -11.65 23.69 -24.47
C GLN A 16 -11.02 22.71 -23.50
N ASP A 17 -10.61 21.55 -24.02
CA ASP A 17 -10.00 20.51 -23.20
C ASP A 17 -8.68 21.05 -22.61
N PRO A 18 -8.54 21.14 -21.27
CA PRO A 18 -7.31 21.59 -20.64
C PRO A 18 -6.09 20.73 -21.01
N LEU A 19 -6.32 19.51 -21.50
CA LEU A 19 -5.30 18.55 -21.91
C LEU A 19 -5.04 18.56 -23.43
N GLU A 20 -5.64 19.47 -24.19
CA GLU A 20 -5.48 19.54 -25.66
C GLU A 20 -4.01 19.70 -26.10
N ASN A 21 -3.18 20.34 -25.27
CA ASN A 21 -1.74 20.51 -25.50
C ASN A 21 -0.87 19.68 -24.54
N TYR A 22 -1.45 18.71 -23.84
CA TYR A 22 -0.70 17.83 -22.95
C TYR A 22 0.04 16.77 -23.77
N ASP A 23 1.37 16.82 -23.75
CA ASP A 23 2.23 15.78 -24.28
C ASP A 23 2.66 14.87 -23.11
N PRO A 24 2.16 13.61 -23.04
CA PRO A 24 2.54 12.72 -21.96
C PRO A 24 4.04 12.43 -22.00
N PRO A 25 4.68 12.24 -20.83
CA PRO A 25 6.11 11.91 -20.79
C PRO A 25 6.39 10.59 -21.51
N GLU A 26 7.35 10.58 -22.42
CA GLU A 26 7.89 9.35 -23.01
C GLU A 26 9.01 8.78 -22.13
N PHE A 27 8.76 7.64 -21.50
CA PHE A 27 9.77 6.90 -20.73
C PHE A 27 10.62 6.03 -21.64
N LYS A 28 11.91 6.38 -21.77
CA LYS A 28 12.89 5.62 -22.58
C LYS A 28 13.45 4.42 -21.83
N ASP A 29 13.60 4.54 -20.51
CA ASP A 29 14.06 3.45 -19.65
C ASP A 29 12.88 2.49 -19.37
N PRO A 30 13.01 1.19 -19.70
CA PRO A 30 12.01 0.18 -19.34
C PRO A 30 11.63 0.20 -17.86
N LEU A 31 12.57 0.50 -16.96
CA LEU A 31 12.32 0.55 -15.53
C LEU A 31 11.46 1.76 -15.16
N GLU A 32 11.76 2.94 -15.70
CA GLU A 32 10.94 4.13 -15.48
C GLU A 32 9.51 3.93 -15.97
N ARG A 33 9.35 3.29 -17.16
CA ARG A 33 8.04 2.94 -17.69
C ARG A 33 7.30 1.96 -16.78
N ALA A 34 7.97 0.90 -16.32
CA ALA A 34 7.35 -0.08 -15.42
C ALA A 34 6.94 0.54 -14.08
N LEU A 35 7.76 1.43 -13.52
CA LEU A 35 7.43 2.14 -12.29
C LEU A 35 6.16 3.00 -12.42
N HIS A 36 5.90 3.53 -13.61
CA HIS A 36 4.70 4.31 -13.91
C HIS A 36 3.48 3.44 -14.24
N ASP A 37 3.66 2.45 -15.12
CA ASP A 37 2.56 1.71 -15.74
C ASP A 37 2.11 0.50 -14.93
N CYS A 38 3.03 -0.17 -14.21
CA CYS A 38 2.70 -1.35 -13.43
C CYS A 38 2.03 -0.97 -12.10
N GLN A 39 1.08 -1.79 -11.69
CA GLN A 39 0.36 -1.65 -10.44
C GLN A 39 1.03 -2.40 -9.30
N VAL A 40 0.72 -2.03 -8.05
CA VAL A 40 1.23 -2.69 -6.84
C VAL A 40 0.95 -4.19 -6.83
N ALA A 41 -0.21 -4.61 -7.36
CA ALA A 41 -0.56 -6.04 -7.51
C ALA A 41 0.50 -6.86 -8.26
N GLU A 42 1.27 -6.23 -9.15
CA GLU A 42 2.30 -6.86 -9.98
C GLU A 42 3.64 -7.04 -9.23
N ILE A 43 3.81 -6.43 -8.05
CA ILE A 43 5.04 -6.54 -7.22
C ILE A 43 5.00 -7.79 -6.31
N GLN A 44 4.41 -8.90 -6.78
CA GLN A 44 4.36 -10.18 -6.05
C GLN A 44 3.93 -10.05 -4.57
N THR A 45 2.76 -9.45 -4.31
CA THR A 45 2.30 -9.07 -2.96
C THR A 45 1.97 -10.26 -2.02
N HIS A 46 2.19 -11.50 -2.47
CA HIS A 46 1.94 -12.75 -1.77
C HIS A 46 3.18 -13.66 -1.69
N PRO A 47 3.25 -14.61 -0.74
CA PRO A 47 2.31 -14.79 0.38
C PRO A 47 2.49 -13.72 1.45
N TYR A 48 1.44 -13.38 2.18
CA TYR A 48 1.53 -12.59 3.41
C TYR A 48 0.95 -13.39 4.57
N VAL A 49 1.27 -12.96 5.78
CA VAL A 49 0.81 -13.63 7.00
C VAL A 49 -0.02 -12.65 7.79
N SER A 50 -1.27 -13.03 8.09
CA SER A 50 -2.15 -12.27 8.96
C SER A 50 -2.36 -12.93 10.31
N ILE A 51 -2.85 -12.14 11.26
CA ILE A 51 -3.21 -12.58 12.60
C ILE A 51 -4.43 -11.81 13.11
N SER A 52 -5.26 -12.47 13.92
CA SER A 52 -6.39 -11.84 14.59
C SER A 52 -5.90 -10.78 15.61
N PRO A 53 -6.61 -9.65 15.78
CA PRO A 53 -6.30 -8.66 16.82
C PRO A 53 -6.39 -9.21 18.25
N ASP A 54 -7.17 -10.28 18.45
CA ASP A 54 -7.39 -10.92 19.76
C ASP A 54 -6.40 -12.07 20.05
N ALA A 55 -5.57 -12.44 19.08
CA ALA A 55 -4.50 -13.40 19.32
C ALA A 55 -3.52 -12.85 20.36
N THR A 56 -2.87 -13.72 21.13
CA THR A 56 -1.91 -13.29 22.15
C THR A 56 -0.61 -12.82 21.52
N ILE A 57 0.09 -11.93 22.22
CA ILE A 57 1.44 -11.48 21.83
C ILE A 57 2.40 -12.67 21.69
N GLU A 58 2.29 -13.67 22.57
CA GLU A 58 3.07 -14.91 22.47
C GLU A 58 2.81 -15.65 21.15
N THR A 59 1.55 -15.83 20.76
CA THR A 59 1.19 -16.47 19.50
C THR A 59 1.72 -15.69 18.30
N ALA A 60 1.64 -14.35 18.34
CA ALA A 60 2.18 -13.50 17.29
C ALA A 60 3.70 -13.66 17.13
N LEU A 61 4.45 -13.67 18.23
CA LEU A 61 5.90 -13.86 18.21
C LEU A 61 6.29 -15.26 17.72
N GLN A 62 5.55 -16.30 18.13
CA GLN A 62 5.75 -17.66 17.61
C GLN A 62 5.50 -17.72 16.10
N GLN A 63 4.45 -17.05 15.62
CA GLN A 63 4.11 -17.02 14.20
C GLN A 63 5.17 -16.26 13.39
N LEU A 64 5.70 -15.13 13.89
CA LEU A 64 6.86 -14.45 13.28
C LEU A 64 8.08 -15.38 13.18
N ALA A 65 8.41 -16.08 14.28
CA ALA A 65 9.56 -16.97 14.33
C ALA A 65 9.45 -18.17 13.37
N GLN A 66 8.24 -18.70 13.17
CA GLN A 66 7.98 -19.87 12.32
C GLN A 66 7.84 -19.53 10.83
N SER A 67 7.27 -18.36 10.51
CA SER A 67 6.98 -17.99 9.12
C SER A 67 8.11 -17.24 8.43
N HIS A 68 9.16 -16.87 9.16
CA HIS A 68 10.31 -16.10 8.66
C HIS A 68 9.90 -14.78 7.96
N VAL A 69 8.78 -14.20 8.39
CA VAL A 69 8.33 -12.88 7.93
C VAL A 69 8.73 -11.81 8.94
N ALA A 70 8.95 -10.59 8.46
CA ALA A 70 9.35 -9.46 9.31
C ALA A 70 8.16 -8.82 10.08
N CYS A 71 6.94 -9.06 9.63
CA CYS A 71 5.73 -8.52 10.27
C CYS A 71 4.50 -9.37 9.96
N LEU A 72 3.53 -9.33 10.87
CA LEU A 72 2.18 -9.84 10.70
C LEU A 72 1.23 -8.68 10.42
N LEU A 73 0.30 -8.91 9.52
CA LEU A 73 -0.81 -8.00 9.26
C LEU A 73 -1.94 -8.33 10.24
N VAL A 74 -2.28 -7.40 11.12
CA VAL A 74 -3.37 -7.59 12.07
C VAL A 74 -4.66 -7.28 11.34
N GLU A 75 -5.54 -8.25 11.21
CA GLU A 75 -6.77 -8.13 10.43
C GLU A 75 -7.96 -8.86 11.06
N GLU A 76 -9.14 -8.35 10.77
CA GLU A 76 -10.42 -8.93 11.18
C GLU A 76 -11.41 -8.82 10.01
N ASP A 77 -12.06 -9.93 9.67
CA ASP A 77 -13.02 -10.01 8.54
C ASP A 77 -12.48 -9.47 7.20
N GLY A 78 -11.19 -9.69 6.92
CA GLY A 78 -10.51 -9.20 5.72
C GLY A 78 -10.12 -7.74 5.78
N LYS A 79 -10.33 -7.03 6.90
CA LYS A 79 -9.98 -5.61 7.05
C LYS A 79 -8.67 -5.48 7.82
N LEU A 80 -7.74 -4.70 7.27
CA LEU A 80 -6.51 -4.33 7.94
C LEU A 80 -6.81 -3.43 9.15
N LEU A 81 -6.36 -3.83 10.33
CA LEU A 81 -6.48 -3.04 11.57
C LEU A 81 -5.12 -2.52 12.06
N GLY A 82 -4.05 -3.24 11.77
CA GLY A 82 -2.72 -2.89 12.26
C GLY A 82 -1.60 -3.73 11.67
N VAL A 83 -0.37 -3.40 12.09
CA VAL A 83 0.83 -4.18 11.78
C VAL A 83 1.54 -4.51 13.09
N PHE A 84 1.93 -5.77 13.24
CA PHE A 84 2.77 -6.24 14.34
C PHE A 84 4.12 -6.71 13.79
N SER A 85 5.22 -6.12 14.23
CA SER A 85 6.57 -6.48 13.76
C SER A 85 7.51 -6.74 14.92
N ASP A 86 8.54 -7.55 14.66
CA ASP A 86 9.62 -7.84 15.61
C ASP A 86 10.29 -6.55 16.11
N ARG A 87 10.61 -5.62 15.20
CA ARG A 87 11.20 -4.32 15.51
C ARG A 87 10.32 -3.50 16.43
N ASP A 88 9.03 -3.38 16.12
CA ASP A 88 8.12 -2.56 16.91
C ASP A 88 7.89 -3.18 18.30
N PHE A 89 7.79 -4.51 18.38
CA PHE A 89 7.70 -5.24 19.64
C PHE A 89 8.95 -5.03 20.51
N LEU A 90 10.14 -5.20 19.92
CA LEU A 90 11.43 -4.99 20.61
C LEU A 90 11.55 -3.56 21.16
N ASN A 91 11.05 -2.56 20.42
CA ASN A 91 11.14 -1.16 20.83
C ASN A 91 10.09 -0.74 21.86
N LYS A 92 8.87 -1.28 21.79
CA LYS A 92 7.72 -0.78 22.57
C LYS A 92 7.40 -1.62 23.81
N ALA A 93 7.69 -2.92 23.79
CA ALA A 93 7.01 -3.85 24.70
C ALA A 93 7.89 -5.00 25.22
N ALA A 94 9.07 -5.24 24.63
CA ALA A 94 9.88 -6.41 24.98
C ALA A 94 10.40 -6.44 26.43
N LEU A 95 10.56 -5.28 27.07
CA LEU A 95 10.99 -5.20 28.49
C LEU A 95 9.94 -5.72 29.47
N GLU A 96 8.66 -5.75 29.05
CA GLU A 96 7.52 -6.16 29.87
C GLU A 96 6.96 -7.52 29.42
N TYR A 97 7.73 -8.29 28.62
CA TYR A 97 7.22 -9.47 27.92
C TYR A 97 6.49 -10.46 28.83
N ASP A 98 7.05 -10.79 29.99
CA ASP A 98 6.45 -11.76 30.91
C ASP A 98 5.07 -11.33 31.44
N ASP A 99 4.86 -10.03 31.60
CA ASP A 99 3.60 -9.46 32.07
C ASP A 99 2.56 -9.34 30.95
N ILE A 100 3.01 -9.23 29.69
CA ILE A 100 2.12 -8.93 28.56
C ILE A 100 1.92 -10.08 27.58
N LYS A 101 2.69 -11.15 27.63
CA LYS A 101 2.66 -12.22 26.60
C LYS A 101 1.28 -12.83 26.33
N ALA A 102 0.39 -12.85 27.34
CA ALA A 102 -0.98 -13.34 27.24
C ALA A 102 -2.01 -12.25 26.83
N ARG A 103 -1.61 -10.98 26.76
CA ARG A 103 -2.44 -9.86 26.30
C ARG A 103 -2.62 -9.93 24.78
N PRO A 104 -3.72 -9.37 24.23
CA PRO A 104 -3.99 -9.40 22.81
C PRO A 104 -3.05 -8.48 22.01
N VAL A 105 -2.73 -8.86 20.78
CA VAL A 105 -1.82 -8.14 19.87
C VAL A 105 -2.27 -6.71 19.62
N ARG A 106 -3.59 -6.45 19.59
CA ARG A 106 -4.14 -5.10 19.38
C ARG A 106 -3.64 -4.04 20.36
N GLU A 107 -3.14 -4.45 21.53
CA GLU A 107 -2.62 -3.53 22.55
C GLU A 107 -1.21 -3.02 22.26
N VAL A 108 -0.46 -3.70 21.39
CA VAL A 108 0.95 -3.38 21.08
C VAL A 108 1.22 -3.21 19.59
N MET A 109 0.26 -3.51 18.72
CA MET A 109 0.37 -3.29 17.28
C MET A 109 0.51 -1.81 16.94
N THR A 110 1.05 -1.53 15.76
CA THR A 110 0.90 -0.21 15.13
C THR A 110 -0.48 -0.18 14.47
N SER A 111 -1.43 0.52 15.10
CA SER A 111 -2.79 0.73 14.60
C SER A 111 -2.83 1.75 13.47
N ASP A 112 -3.86 1.66 12.61
CA ASP A 112 -4.07 2.55 11.46
C ASP A 112 -2.80 2.75 10.60
N PRO A 113 -2.23 1.64 10.08
CA PRO A 113 -0.98 1.69 9.35
C PRO A 113 -1.17 2.37 7.99
N ILE A 114 -0.12 3.05 7.51
CA ILE A 114 -0.07 3.48 6.11
C ILE A 114 -0.11 2.25 5.21
N TYR A 115 -0.97 2.27 4.20
CA TYR A 115 -1.12 1.23 3.19
C TYR A 115 -1.11 1.85 1.79
N VAL A 116 -1.04 0.99 0.77
CA VAL A 116 -1.27 1.34 -0.63
C VAL A 116 -2.42 0.51 -1.20
N PHE A 117 -3.05 1.01 -2.26
CA PHE A 117 -4.01 0.24 -3.02
C PHE A 117 -3.28 -0.73 -3.97
N ASP A 118 -3.90 -1.87 -4.24
CA ASP A 118 -3.43 -2.83 -5.25
C ASP A 118 -3.36 -2.22 -6.67
N THR A 119 -4.19 -1.21 -6.92
CA THR A 119 -4.22 -0.43 -8.17
C THR A 119 -3.27 0.76 -8.22
N ASP A 120 -2.61 1.12 -7.11
CA ASP A 120 -1.61 2.19 -7.12
C ASP A 120 -0.44 1.81 -8.01
N SER A 121 0.31 2.80 -8.52
CA SER A 121 1.50 2.50 -9.32
C SER A 121 2.62 1.91 -8.46
N ALA A 122 3.53 1.16 -9.10
CA ALA A 122 4.72 0.66 -8.44
C ALA A 122 5.57 1.80 -7.84
N ALA A 123 5.69 2.92 -8.56
CA ALA A 123 6.34 4.13 -8.06
C ALA A 123 5.71 4.65 -6.75
N ALA A 124 4.38 4.62 -6.63
CA ALA A 124 3.69 5.06 -5.41
C ALA A 124 4.05 4.18 -4.21
N ALA A 125 4.09 2.86 -4.36
CA ALA A 125 4.52 1.97 -3.29
C ALA A 125 5.99 2.21 -2.87
N LEU A 126 6.90 2.39 -3.83
CA LEU A 126 8.29 2.72 -3.54
C LEU A 126 8.41 4.06 -2.81
N ALA A 127 7.65 5.07 -3.24
CA ALA A 127 7.62 6.37 -2.60
C ALA A 127 7.13 6.27 -1.15
N VAL A 128 6.01 5.58 -0.90
CA VAL A 128 5.47 5.34 0.45
C VAL A 128 6.51 4.66 1.34
N MET A 129 7.21 3.62 0.85
CA MET A 129 8.28 2.98 1.62
C MET A 129 9.43 3.93 1.95
N ALA A 130 9.82 4.79 1.00
CA ALA A 130 10.91 5.74 1.18
C ALA A 130 10.58 6.87 2.15
N VAL A 131 9.34 7.41 2.12
CA VAL A 131 8.95 8.56 2.94
C VAL A 131 8.41 8.18 4.31
N SER A 132 7.76 7.03 4.45
CA SER A 132 7.08 6.64 5.69
C SER A 132 8.03 6.04 6.73
N GLY A 133 9.24 5.63 6.34
CA GLY A 133 10.17 4.90 7.21
C GLY A 133 9.76 3.45 7.50
N TYR A 134 8.70 2.96 6.85
CA TYR A 134 8.26 1.56 6.92
C TYR A 134 8.72 0.80 5.69
N ARG A 135 9.42 -0.31 5.92
CA ARG A 135 9.90 -1.20 4.87
C ARG A 135 8.84 -2.20 4.40
N HIS A 136 7.81 -2.41 5.20
CA HIS A 136 6.73 -3.34 4.90
C HIS A 136 5.44 -2.55 4.93
N VAL A 137 4.78 -2.48 3.78
CA VAL A 137 3.59 -1.64 3.58
C VAL A 137 2.44 -2.56 3.17
N PRO A 138 1.36 -2.63 3.96
CA PRO A 138 0.17 -3.39 3.60
C PRO A 138 -0.43 -2.94 2.27
N VAL A 139 -1.02 -3.88 1.55
CA VAL A 139 -1.76 -3.64 0.29
C VAL A 139 -3.21 -3.96 0.53
N VAL A 140 -4.10 -3.05 0.12
CA VAL A 140 -5.55 -3.24 0.19
C VAL A 140 -6.17 -3.04 -1.19
N ASN A 141 -7.35 -3.61 -1.43
CA ASN A 141 -8.12 -3.28 -2.63
C ASN A 141 -9.01 -2.04 -2.41
N LEU A 142 -9.72 -1.62 -3.47
CA LEU A 142 -10.67 -0.50 -3.42
C LEU A 142 -11.86 -0.71 -2.47
N GLU A 143 -12.13 -1.95 -2.03
CA GLU A 143 -13.12 -2.27 -1.00
C GLU A 143 -12.53 -2.23 0.43
N HIS A 144 -11.29 -1.75 0.57
CA HIS A 144 -10.51 -1.74 1.82
C HIS A 144 -10.31 -3.13 2.44
N LYS A 145 -10.27 -4.17 1.60
CA LYS A 145 -9.88 -5.51 2.03
C LYS A 145 -8.37 -5.67 1.89
N LEU A 146 -7.77 -6.30 2.89
CA LEU A 146 -6.36 -6.66 2.87
C LEU A 146 -6.11 -7.68 1.76
N THR A 147 -5.19 -7.35 0.85
CA THR A 147 -4.84 -8.19 -0.29
C THR A 147 -3.35 -8.50 -0.37
N GLY A 148 -2.50 -7.90 0.46
CA GLY A 148 -1.07 -8.18 0.34
C GLY A 148 -0.16 -7.33 1.20
N ILE A 149 1.13 -7.43 0.88
CA ILE A 149 2.17 -6.56 1.45
C ILE A 149 3.25 -6.26 0.41
N VAL A 150 3.78 -5.05 0.39
CA VAL A 150 5.01 -4.71 -0.35
C VAL A 150 6.17 -4.71 0.62
N SER A 151 7.32 -5.25 0.19
CA SER A 151 8.54 -5.34 1.00
C SER A 151 9.77 -5.07 0.15
N PRO A 152 10.96 -4.82 0.75
CA PRO A 152 12.14 -4.43 -0.01
C PRO A 152 12.62 -5.52 -0.96
N LEU A 153 12.44 -6.80 -0.59
CA LEU A 153 12.81 -7.92 -1.45
C LEU A 153 11.88 -8.04 -2.66
N ARG A 154 10.59 -7.73 -2.50
CA ARG A 154 9.61 -7.73 -3.59
C ARG A 154 9.88 -6.60 -4.56
N VAL A 155 10.10 -5.41 -4.03
CA VAL A 155 10.54 -4.25 -4.82
C VAL A 155 11.82 -4.59 -5.56
N LEU A 156 12.82 -5.19 -4.90
CA LEU A 156 14.07 -5.58 -5.57
C LEU A 156 13.82 -6.60 -6.70
N GLY A 157 12.92 -7.56 -6.49
CA GLY A 157 12.50 -8.51 -7.52
C GLY A 157 11.90 -7.80 -8.73
N PHE A 158 10.94 -6.90 -8.48
CA PHE A 158 10.30 -6.07 -9.50
C PHE A 158 11.32 -5.22 -10.27
N LEU A 159 12.23 -4.53 -9.57
CA LEU A 159 13.27 -3.70 -10.19
C LEU A 159 14.21 -4.52 -11.08
N LYS A 160 14.56 -5.75 -10.67
CA LYS A 160 15.41 -6.65 -11.47
C LYS A 160 14.71 -7.17 -12.72
N GLU A 161 13.42 -7.47 -12.62
CA GLU A 161 12.62 -7.95 -13.73
C GLU A 161 12.45 -6.88 -14.83
N HIS A 162 12.45 -5.60 -14.44
CA HIS A 162 12.20 -4.47 -15.34
C HIS A 162 13.45 -3.63 -15.63
N SER A 163 14.60 -3.95 -15.03
CA SER A 163 15.88 -3.37 -15.41
C SER A 163 16.30 -3.92 -16.77
N SER A 164 16.83 -3.05 -17.63
CA SER A 164 17.51 -3.49 -18.85
C SER A 164 18.67 -4.42 -18.43
N GLU A 165 18.72 -5.65 -18.94
CA GLU A 165 19.86 -6.55 -18.70
C GLU A 165 21.16 -5.79 -19.00
N ALA A 166 22.08 -5.78 -18.03
CA ALA A 166 23.43 -5.24 -18.19
C ALA A 166 24.36 -6.31 -18.76
#